data_AF-A0A3R7Y8P6-F1
#
_entry.id   AF-A0A3R7Y8P6-F1
#
_cell.length_a   1.000
_cell.length_b   1.000
_cell.length_c   1.000
_cell.angle_alpha   90.00
_cell.angle_beta   90.00
_cell.angle_gamma   90.00
#
_symmetry.space_group_name_H-M   'P 1'
#
loop_
_entity.id
_entity.type
_entity.pdbx_description
1 polymer ?
#
loop_
_entity_poly.entity_id
_entity_poly.type
_entity_poly.pdbx_seq_one_letter_code
_entity_poly.pdbx_strand_id
1 'polypeptide(L)'
;MDALCDHALFNFSVQDADLMDYIEAIQGLLVASPDTDEDQALVLNAINVVEEYILATPHTKATYSYLLPSVSLLKQELSYYVSVPSTLDVPVITDDEQGSMSSPSSIDRDIDTSMVIEEVPDKTPVIRCNVCWGEESFVNDCIVICDECDSSWFCNFCDVQRVAPAETWEPVGKCRACHLKGGALMPSHVPNTWVHMSCAIYLPELYFLHHNVVGLDALKPRRKLKCMFCKQPNKGACAQCAHPKCTASYHVQCALEHGVTFHDTSGTGTSYTSLCPTHHLRRPLPLNQVILTPKPPTPGNSAAQRV
;
A
#
# COMPACT_ATOMS: atom_id res chain seq x y z
N MET A 1 -5.83 -12.29 20.42
CA MET A 1 -7.04 -11.47 20.29
C MET A 1 -6.74 -10.00 20.51
N ASP A 2 -5.99 -9.62 21.54
CA ASP A 2 -5.70 -8.21 21.87
C ASP A 2 -5.18 -7.34 20.69
N ALA A 3 -4.37 -7.92 19.79
CA ALA A 3 -3.90 -7.21 18.59
C ALA A 3 -5.03 -6.81 17.62
N LEU A 4 -6.19 -7.48 17.67
CA LEU A 4 -7.36 -7.13 16.88
C LEU A 4 -8.09 -5.90 17.44
N CYS A 5 -7.93 -5.56 18.72
CA CYS A 5 -8.57 -4.37 19.31
C CYS A 5 -8.07 -3.07 18.67
N ASP A 6 -6.85 -3.08 18.14
CA ASP A 6 -6.21 -1.97 17.43
C ASP A 6 -6.45 -2.02 15.91
N HIS A 7 -7.37 -2.88 15.45
CA HIS A 7 -7.62 -3.08 14.02
C HIS A 7 -8.13 -1.81 13.35
N ALA A 8 -7.64 -1.57 12.13
CA ALA A 8 -7.93 -0.43 11.26
C ALA A 8 -9.41 -0.02 11.18
N LEU A 9 -10.31 -1.01 11.20
CA LEU A 9 -11.76 -0.81 11.10
C LEU A 9 -12.29 0.16 12.18
N PHE A 10 -11.71 0.16 13.37
CA PHE A 10 -12.16 0.98 14.50
C PHE A 10 -11.69 2.45 14.44
N ASN A 11 -10.81 2.77 13.49
CA ASN A 11 -10.31 4.14 13.28
C ASN A 11 -11.18 4.92 12.28
N PHE A 12 -12.16 4.27 11.65
CA PHE A 12 -13.09 4.94 10.75
C PHE A 12 -14.22 5.62 11.53
N SER A 13 -14.51 6.87 11.18
CA SER A 13 -15.73 7.56 11.59
C SER A 13 -16.75 7.48 10.46
N VAL A 14 -17.95 7.00 10.78
CA VAL A 14 -19.05 6.82 9.83
C VAL A 14 -20.21 7.73 10.23
N GLN A 15 -20.86 8.38 9.26
CA GLN A 15 -21.99 9.28 9.53
C GLN A 15 -23.29 8.52 9.87
N ASP A 16 -23.37 7.27 9.46
CA ASP A 16 -24.48 6.37 9.72
C ASP A 16 -24.33 5.78 11.13
N ALA A 17 -25.26 6.17 12.01
CA ALA A 17 -25.24 5.80 13.42
C ALA A 17 -25.40 4.28 13.62
N ASP A 18 -26.26 3.63 12.83
CA ASP A 18 -26.48 2.19 12.93
C ASP A 18 -25.20 1.42 12.53
N LEU A 19 -24.54 1.86 11.46
CA LEU A 19 -23.27 1.27 11.02
C LEU A 19 -22.14 1.51 12.03
N MET A 20 -22.09 2.69 12.65
CA MET A 20 -21.11 2.99 13.69
C MET A 20 -21.36 2.10 14.92
N ASP A 21 -22.60 1.95 15.36
CA ASP A 21 -22.98 1.08 16.48
C ASP A 21 -22.58 -0.39 16.23
N TYR A 22 -22.74 -0.88 15.00
CA TYR A 22 -22.29 -2.24 14.65
C TYR A 22 -20.75 -2.38 14.69
N ILE A 23 -20.00 -1.35 14.28
CA ILE A 23 -18.53 -1.36 14.34
C ILE A 23 -18.06 -1.33 15.79
N GLU A 24 -18.65 -0.48 16.63
CA GLU A 24 -18.35 -0.39 18.06
C GLU A 24 -18.69 -1.68 18.81
N ALA A 25 -19.79 -2.36 18.42
CA ALA A 25 -20.14 -3.66 18.99
C ALA A 25 -19.04 -4.72 18.75
N ILE A 26 -18.42 -4.75 17.57
CA ILE A 26 -17.29 -5.64 17.29
C ILE A 26 -16.12 -5.31 18.22
N GLN A 27 -15.78 -4.03 18.39
CA GLN A 27 -14.70 -3.59 19.28
C GLN A 27 -14.98 -3.99 20.73
N GLY A 28 -16.22 -3.82 21.20
CA GLY A 28 -16.64 -4.24 22.53
C GLY A 28 -16.50 -5.74 22.75
N LEU A 29 -16.86 -6.56 21.76
CA LEU A 29 -16.68 -8.01 21.81
C LEU A 29 -15.20 -8.41 21.86
N LEU A 30 -14.32 -7.72 21.13
CA LEU A 30 -12.88 -7.99 21.14
C LEU A 30 -12.22 -7.58 22.47
N VAL A 31 -12.61 -6.44 23.04
CA VAL A 31 -12.12 -5.94 24.34
C VAL A 31 -12.57 -6.83 25.50
N ALA A 32 -13.70 -7.54 25.35
CA ALA A 32 -14.12 -8.55 26.33
C ALA A 32 -13.21 -9.79 26.37
N SER A 33 -12.14 -9.83 25.56
CA SER A 33 -11.15 -10.90 25.48
C SER A 33 -11.80 -12.27 25.20
N PRO A 34 -12.30 -12.48 23.97
CA PRO A 34 -12.99 -13.71 23.60
C PRO A 34 -12.00 -14.89 23.57
N ASP A 35 -12.14 -15.80 24.54
CA ASP A 35 -11.21 -16.93 24.73
C ASP A 35 -11.79 -18.28 24.25
N THR A 36 -13.10 -18.34 23.99
CA THR A 36 -13.79 -19.56 23.54
C THR A 36 -14.21 -19.50 22.08
N ASP A 37 -14.34 -20.67 21.44
CA ASP A 37 -14.85 -20.77 20.06
C ASP A 37 -16.23 -20.11 19.87
N GLU A 38 -17.06 -20.12 20.92
CA GLU A 38 -18.37 -19.46 20.92
C GLU A 38 -18.23 -17.92 20.88
N ASP A 39 -17.29 -17.35 21.65
CA ASP A 39 -17.01 -15.92 21.64
C ASP A 39 -16.40 -15.48 20.30
N GLN A 40 -15.56 -16.31 19.70
CA GLN A 40 -14.99 -16.06 18.37
C GLN A 40 -16.06 -16.06 17.28
N ALA A 41 -17.02 -17.00 17.36
CA ALA A 41 -18.16 -17.03 16.47
C ALA A 41 -19.06 -15.79 16.62
N LEU A 42 -19.22 -15.28 17.85
CA LEU A 42 -19.92 -14.02 18.13
C LEU A 42 -19.25 -12.82 17.44
N VAL A 43 -17.92 -12.70 17.55
CA VAL A 43 -17.17 -11.64 16.85
C VAL A 43 -17.33 -11.78 15.34
N LEU A 44 -17.18 -12.98 14.77
CA LEU A 44 -17.34 -13.21 13.34
C LEU A 44 -18.74 -12.83 12.84
N ASN A 45 -19.78 -13.19 13.60
CA ASN A 45 -21.16 -12.82 13.30
C ASN A 45 -21.35 -11.30 13.30
N ALA A 46 -20.78 -10.58 14.28
CA ALA A 46 -20.83 -9.12 14.32
C ALA A 46 -20.13 -8.49 13.10
N ILE A 47 -18.99 -9.04 12.66
CA ILE A 47 -18.31 -8.57 11.44
C ILE A 47 -19.16 -8.87 10.19
N ASN A 48 -19.87 -9.99 10.13
CA ASN A 48 -20.80 -10.30 9.03
C ASN A 48 -21.95 -9.29 8.95
N VAL A 49 -22.50 -8.86 10.09
CA VAL A 49 -23.56 -7.83 10.12
C VAL A 49 -23.09 -6.52 9.49
N VAL A 50 -21.86 -6.08 9.77
CA VAL A 50 -21.28 -4.88 9.15
C VAL A 50 -21.12 -5.05 7.63
N GLU A 51 -20.62 -6.21 7.17
CA GLU A 51 -20.49 -6.48 5.73
C GLU A 51 -21.86 -6.49 5.03
N GLU A 52 -22.84 -7.19 5.61
CA GLU A 52 -24.20 -7.27 5.07
C GLU A 52 -24.87 -5.90 5.02
N TYR A 53 -24.71 -5.08 6.06
CA TYR A 53 -25.24 -3.71 6.09
C TYR A 53 -24.68 -2.85 4.95
N ILE A 54 -23.36 -2.89 4.73
CA ILE A 54 -22.71 -2.16 3.64
C ILE A 54 -23.22 -2.66 2.28
N LEU A 55 -23.47 -3.96 2.13
CA LEU A 55 -23.92 -4.55 0.86
C LEU A 55 -25.45 -4.52 0.66
N ALA A 56 -26.23 -4.18 1.69
CA ALA A 56 -27.69 -4.31 1.71
C ALA A 56 -28.39 -3.48 0.62
N THR A 57 -27.86 -2.30 0.28
CA THR A 57 -28.44 -1.43 -0.75
C THR A 57 -27.38 -0.86 -1.68
N PRO A 58 -27.73 -0.48 -2.93
CA PRO A 58 -26.80 0.22 -3.81
C PRO A 58 -26.26 1.52 -3.22
N HIS A 59 -27.04 2.21 -2.39
CA HIS A 59 -26.64 3.47 -1.76
C HIS A 59 -25.64 3.24 -0.63
N THR A 60 -25.93 2.32 0.31
CA THR A 60 -24.99 1.96 1.39
C THR A 60 -23.70 1.38 0.81
N LYS A 61 -23.80 0.56 -0.25
CA LYS A 61 -22.63 0.03 -0.96
C LYS A 61 -21.79 1.12 -1.60
N ALA A 62 -22.41 2.05 -2.34
CA ALA A 62 -21.67 3.15 -2.97
C ALA A 62 -21.03 4.10 -1.95
N THR A 63 -21.65 4.25 -0.77
CA THR A 63 -21.20 5.16 0.28
C THR A 63 -20.09 4.53 1.13
N TYR A 64 -20.23 3.27 1.52
CA TYR A 64 -19.38 2.61 2.53
C TYR A 64 -18.52 1.46 2.00
N SER A 65 -18.48 1.20 0.68
CA SER A 65 -17.62 0.14 0.12
C SER A 65 -16.14 0.28 0.45
N TYR A 66 -15.70 1.48 0.83
CA TYR A 66 -14.31 1.73 1.26
C TYR A 66 -13.95 1.02 2.57
N LEU A 67 -14.94 0.61 3.39
CA LEU A 67 -14.74 -0.16 4.61
C LEU A 67 -14.59 -1.67 4.35
N LEU A 68 -15.11 -2.18 3.23
CA LEU A 68 -15.12 -3.62 2.93
C LEU A 68 -13.73 -4.27 2.97
N PRO A 69 -12.64 -3.65 2.47
CA PRO A 69 -11.30 -4.21 2.62
C PRO A 69 -10.89 -4.42 4.08
N SER A 70 -11.17 -3.46 4.96
CA SER A 70 -10.89 -3.58 6.40
C SER A 70 -11.79 -4.63 7.06
N VAL A 71 -13.06 -4.70 6.69
CA VAL A 71 -13.99 -5.73 7.18
C VAL A 71 -13.51 -7.14 6.79
N SER A 72 -13.11 -7.34 5.52
CA SER A 72 -12.57 -8.62 5.04
C SER A 72 -11.25 -8.99 5.72
N LEU A 73 -10.36 -8.01 5.95
CA LEU A 73 -9.09 -8.24 6.64
C LEU A 73 -9.34 -8.69 8.09
N LEU A 74 -10.23 -8.03 8.81
CA LEU A 74 -10.55 -8.41 10.19
C LEU A 74 -11.09 -9.86 10.29
N LYS A 75 -11.92 -10.30 9.32
CA LYS A 75 -12.38 -11.70 9.25
C LYS A 75 -11.22 -12.67 9.06
N GLN A 76 -10.29 -12.32 8.16
CA GLN A 76 -9.12 -13.13 7.88
C GLN A 76 -8.22 -13.21 9.13
N GLU A 77 -7.98 -12.08 9.80
CA GLU A 77 -7.16 -12.03 11.01
C GLU A 77 -7.77 -12.83 12.16
N LEU A 78 -9.09 -12.73 12.35
CA LEU A 78 -9.84 -13.53 13.32
C LEU A 78 -9.70 -15.04 13.04
N SER A 79 -9.73 -15.46 11.77
CA SER A 79 -9.60 -16.87 11.39
C SER A 79 -8.26 -17.51 11.77
N TYR A 80 -7.19 -16.71 11.87
CA TYR A 80 -5.90 -17.20 12.36
C TYR A 80 -5.98 -17.56 13.85
N TYR A 81 -6.78 -16.86 14.65
CA TYR A 81 -6.96 -17.17 16.08
C TYR A 81 -7.85 -18.39 16.32
N VAL A 82 -8.77 -18.70 15.41
CA VAL A 82 -9.58 -19.94 15.42
C VAL A 82 -8.72 -21.19 15.13
N SER A 83 -7.58 -21.01 14.45
CA SER A 83 -6.77 -22.10 13.92
C SER A 83 -5.59 -22.52 14.82
N VAL A 84 -5.33 -21.83 15.93
CA VAL A 84 -4.22 -22.16 16.85
C VAL A 84 -4.76 -22.89 18.08
N PRO A 85 -4.38 -24.15 18.34
CA PRO A 85 -4.73 -24.80 19.60
C PRO A 85 -4.01 -24.11 20.77
N SER A 86 -4.79 -23.55 21.69
CA SER A 86 -4.30 -22.92 22.92
C SER A 86 -3.79 -23.96 23.93
N THR A 87 -2.57 -24.46 23.77
CA THR A 87 -1.80 -25.07 24.89
C THR A 87 -0.31 -24.85 24.71
N LEU A 88 0.24 -23.80 25.32
CA LEU A 88 1.66 -23.74 25.69
C LEU A 88 1.76 -23.96 27.20
N ASP A 89 1.68 -25.22 27.61
CA ASP A 89 2.23 -25.62 28.91
C ASP A 89 3.76 -25.56 28.80
N VAL A 90 4.37 -24.59 29.47
CA VAL A 90 5.82 -24.50 29.62
C VAL A 90 6.24 -25.50 30.72
N PRO A 91 7.03 -26.55 30.43
CA PRO A 91 7.53 -27.41 31.49
C PRO A 91 8.70 -26.71 32.19
N VAL A 92 8.56 -26.57 33.51
CA VAL A 92 9.63 -26.19 34.44
C VAL A 92 10.73 -27.25 34.37
N ILE A 93 11.94 -26.86 33.97
CA ILE A 93 13.14 -27.69 34.08
C ILE A 93 13.77 -27.42 35.46
N THR A 94 13.69 -28.42 36.34
CA THR A 94 14.59 -28.54 37.49
C THR A 94 15.77 -29.42 37.09
N ASP A 95 16.97 -28.99 37.43
CA ASP A 95 18.23 -29.72 37.26
C ASP A 95 18.20 -31.10 37.97
N ASP A 96 18.68 -32.16 37.31
CA ASP A 96 19.74 -33.04 37.85
C ASP A 96 20.09 -34.27 36.94
N GLU A 97 21.40 -34.50 36.85
CA GLU A 97 22.19 -35.73 36.62
C GLU A 97 22.16 -36.62 35.34
N GLN A 98 23.33 -36.61 34.69
CA GLN A 98 24.14 -37.68 34.05
C GLN A 98 23.56 -39.10 33.81
N GLY A 99 23.76 -39.62 32.58
CA GLY A 99 23.87 -41.08 32.36
C GLY A 99 23.69 -41.62 30.93
N SER A 100 24.82 -41.93 30.28
CA SER A 100 25.11 -42.85 29.15
C SER A 100 24.04 -43.66 28.37
N MET A 101 24.21 -43.58 27.04
CA MET A 101 23.97 -44.50 25.91
C MET A 101 23.24 -45.86 26.08
N SER A 102 22.29 -46.11 25.17
CA SER A 102 22.15 -47.38 24.42
C SER A 102 21.22 -47.22 23.21
N SER A 103 21.58 -47.86 22.08
CA SER A 103 20.72 -48.13 20.90
C SER A 103 20.52 -49.67 20.81
N PRO A 104 19.80 -50.30 19.84
CA PRO A 104 18.86 -49.82 18.79
C PRO A 104 17.58 -50.72 18.65
N SER A 105 16.60 -50.35 17.80
CA SER A 105 15.97 -51.27 16.80
C SER A 105 14.82 -50.62 16.00
N SER A 106 14.79 -50.96 14.72
CA SER A 106 13.98 -50.49 13.59
C SER A 106 12.47 -50.82 13.63
N ILE A 107 11.65 -49.98 12.98
CA ILE A 107 10.48 -50.38 12.15
C ILE A 107 10.32 -49.35 11.01
N ASP A 108 10.29 -49.85 9.77
CA ASP A 108 9.97 -49.16 8.52
C ASP A 108 8.51 -48.65 8.50
N ARG A 109 8.25 -47.53 7.77
CA ARG A 109 7.39 -47.51 6.56
C ARG A 109 7.06 -46.10 6.04
N ASP A 110 7.54 -45.84 4.82
CA ASP A 110 6.87 -45.20 3.67
C ASP A 110 6.17 -43.83 3.86
N ILE A 111 6.90 -42.75 3.59
CA ILE A 111 6.32 -41.42 3.26
C ILE A 111 6.07 -41.38 1.76
N ASP A 112 4.81 -41.56 1.36
CA ASP A 112 4.36 -41.24 0.00
C ASP A 112 4.25 -39.73 -0.16
N THR A 113 5.14 -39.18 -0.98
CA THR A 113 5.17 -37.76 -1.33
C THR A 113 4.19 -37.53 -2.48
N SER A 114 2.99 -37.08 -2.13
CA SER A 114 2.02 -36.54 -3.08
C SER A 114 1.45 -35.22 -2.52
N MET A 115 2.32 -34.23 -2.32
CA MET A 115 1.87 -32.85 -2.23
C MET A 115 1.52 -32.37 -3.64
N VAL A 116 0.23 -32.50 -3.99
CA VAL A 116 -0.35 -31.68 -5.02
C VAL A 116 -0.32 -30.26 -4.47
N ILE A 117 0.62 -29.45 -4.94
CA ILE A 117 0.58 -28.01 -4.74
C ILE A 117 -0.57 -27.54 -5.63
N GLU A 118 -1.77 -27.44 -5.07
CA GLU A 118 -2.82 -26.64 -5.70
C GLU A 118 -2.32 -25.19 -5.70
N GLU A 119 -2.08 -24.66 -6.89
CA GLU A 119 -1.82 -23.23 -7.08
C GLU A 119 -3.00 -22.48 -6.50
N VAL A 120 -2.80 -21.73 -5.42
CA VAL A 120 -3.82 -20.82 -4.85
C VAL A 120 -3.93 -19.60 -5.76
N PRO A 121 -5.06 -19.35 -6.45
CA PRO A 121 -5.30 -18.09 -7.11
C PRO A 121 -6.33 -17.30 -6.30
N ASP A 122 -5.92 -16.24 -5.60
CA ASP A 122 -6.20 -14.88 -6.07
C ASP A 122 -5.51 -13.85 -5.17
N LYS A 123 -4.97 -12.80 -5.78
CA LYS A 123 -4.20 -11.76 -5.11
C LYS A 123 -5.16 -10.87 -4.33
N THR A 124 -4.96 -10.74 -3.02
CA THR A 124 -5.48 -9.57 -2.30
C THR A 124 -5.03 -8.32 -3.07
N PRO A 125 -5.94 -7.34 -3.31
CA PRO A 125 -5.57 -6.14 -4.04
C PRO A 125 -4.51 -5.39 -3.23
N VAL A 126 -3.30 -5.31 -3.77
CA VAL A 126 -2.20 -4.54 -3.17
C VAL A 126 -2.62 -3.07 -3.11
N ILE A 127 -2.92 -2.57 -1.91
CA ILE A 127 -3.16 -1.14 -1.68
C ILE A 127 -1.80 -0.45 -1.76
N ARG A 128 -1.73 0.62 -2.55
CA ARG A 128 -0.49 1.35 -2.82
C ARG A 128 -0.68 2.81 -2.46
N CYS A 129 0.32 3.43 -1.87
CA CYS A 129 0.29 4.85 -1.53
C CYS A 129 0.01 5.70 -2.78
N ASN A 130 -1.01 6.55 -2.73
CA ASN A 130 -1.37 7.43 -3.84
C ASN A 130 -0.34 8.54 -4.13
N VAL A 131 0.64 8.71 -3.23
CA VAL A 131 1.75 9.67 -3.38
C VAL A 131 2.95 9.02 -4.05
N CYS A 132 3.50 7.94 -3.48
CA CYS A 132 4.76 7.31 -3.92
C CYS A 132 4.60 5.95 -4.61
N TRP A 133 3.41 5.34 -4.58
CA TRP A 133 3.09 4.04 -5.18
C TRP A 133 3.89 2.85 -4.65
N GLY A 134 4.49 2.99 -3.45
CA GLY A 134 5.18 1.91 -2.74
C GLY A 134 4.23 0.76 -2.37
N GLU A 135 4.79 -0.44 -2.24
CA GLU A 135 4.07 -1.68 -1.87
C GLU A 135 3.98 -1.88 -0.35
N GLU A 136 4.79 -1.14 0.41
CA GLU A 136 4.66 -0.97 1.86
C GLU A 136 3.63 0.13 2.12
N SER A 137 2.37 -0.16 1.79
CA SER A 137 1.25 0.70 2.13
C SER A 137 0.20 -0.17 2.79
N PHE A 138 -0.03 0.08 4.07
CA PHE A 138 -1.10 -0.60 4.80
C PHE A 138 -2.45 -0.14 4.23
N VAL A 139 -3.53 -0.88 4.50
CA VAL A 139 -4.92 -0.53 4.09
C VAL A 139 -5.28 0.91 4.50
N ASN A 140 -4.54 1.48 5.47
CA ASN A 140 -4.72 2.80 6.06
C ASN A 140 -3.75 3.89 5.54
N ASP A 141 -2.81 3.56 4.66
CA ASP A 141 -1.80 4.50 4.14
C ASP A 141 -2.30 5.32 2.94
N CYS A 142 -3.35 6.13 3.17
CA CYS A 142 -3.76 7.17 2.22
C CYS A 142 -2.80 8.39 2.17
N ILE A 143 -1.75 8.39 3.01
CA ILE A 143 -0.68 9.38 3.29
C ILE A 143 -0.97 10.86 2.93
N VAL A 144 -1.23 11.67 3.97
CA VAL A 144 -0.29 12.72 4.45
C VAL A 144 -0.23 12.60 5.97
N ILE A 145 0.93 12.17 6.49
CA ILE A 145 1.18 11.96 7.92
C ILE A 145 1.27 13.32 8.63
N CYS A 146 0.49 13.50 9.70
CA CYS A 146 0.75 14.47 10.78
C CYS A 146 0.93 13.64 12.06
N ASP A 147 2.16 13.53 12.57
CA ASP A 147 2.47 12.78 13.80
C ASP A 147 1.98 13.50 15.08
N GLU A 148 1.40 14.70 14.97
CA GLU A 148 1.02 15.55 16.11
C GLU A 148 -0.51 15.70 16.30
N CYS A 149 -1.33 15.00 15.52
CA CYS A 149 -2.77 15.24 15.42
C CYS A 149 -3.61 14.12 16.07
N ASP A 150 -4.05 14.29 17.33
CA ASP A 150 -4.81 13.30 18.14
C ASP A 150 -6.35 13.27 17.84
N SER A 151 -6.76 13.41 16.58
CA SER A 151 -8.18 13.33 16.18
C SER A 151 -8.35 12.94 14.71
N SER A 152 -9.52 12.36 14.38
CA SER A 152 -9.90 11.80 13.08
C SER A 152 -9.32 12.58 11.88
N TRP A 153 -8.34 11.98 11.19
CA TRP A 153 -7.67 12.62 10.07
C TRP A 153 -8.52 12.54 8.80
N PHE A 154 -8.80 13.70 8.21
CA PHE A 154 -9.41 13.83 6.90
C PHE A 154 -8.37 14.43 5.95
N CYS A 155 -8.28 13.91 4.72
CA CYS A 155 -7.49 14.61 3.70
C CYS A 155 -8.08 16.00 3.45
N ASN A 156 -7.27 16.95 2.97
CA ASN A 156 -7.73 18.35 2.79
C ASN A 156 -9.03 18.46 1.95
N PHE A 157 -9.23 17.56 0.99
CA PHE A 157 -10.48 17.49 0.24
C PHE A 157 -11.66 17.07 1.13
N CYS A 158 -11.51 15.99 1.90
CA CYS A 158 -12.55 15.49 2.79
C CYS A 158 -12.89 16.47 3.91
N ASP A 159 -11.91 17.20 4.47
CA ASP A 159 -12.18 18.21 5.50
C ASP A 159 -13.01 19.38 4.95
N VAL A 160 -12.71 19.85 3.73
CA VAL A 160 -13.53 20.87 3.06
C VAL A 160 -14.93 20.37 2.74
N GLN A 161 -15.09 19.12 2.30
CA GLN A 161 -16.41 18.55 2.00
C GLN A 161 -17.26 18.33 3.27
N ARG A 162 -16.64 18.08 4.42
CA ARG A 162 -17.34 17.83 5.70
C ARG A 162 -18.18 19.03 6.15
N VAL A 163 -17.74 20.24 5.85
CA VAL A 163 -18.42 21.49 6.21
C VAL A 163 -19.14 22.13 5.02
N ALA A 164 -19.12 21.48 3.85
CA ALA A 164 -19.77 22.00 2.65
C ALA A 164 -21.30 21.80 2.72
N PRO A 165 -22.10 22.79 2.31
CA PRO A 165 -23.54 22.60 2.11
C PRO A 165 -23.81 21.45 1.12
N ALA A 166 -24.87 20.68 1.36
CA ALA A 166 -25.25 19.51 0.54
C ALA A 166 -25.38 19.83 -0.97
N GLU A 167 -25.73 21.07 -1.30
CA GLU A 167 -25.88 21.59 -2.66
C GLU A 167 -24.55 21.74 -3.42
N THR A 168 -23.44 21.86 -2.68
CA THR A 168 -22.07 22.03 -3.21
C THR A 168 -21.18 20.82 -2.96
N TRP A 169 -21.75 19.76 -2.39
CA TRP A 169 -21.05 18.53 -2.05
C TRP A 169 -20.60 17.81 -3.33
N GLU A 170 -19.29 17.67 -3.50
CA GLU A 170 -18.71 16.84 -4.54
C GLU A 170 -18.18 15.53 -3.92
N PRO A 171 -18.73 14.36 -4.27
CA PRO A 171 -18.33 13.10 -3.66
C PRO A 171 -16.87 12.73 -3.94
N VAL A 172 -16.31 13.21 -5.06
CA VAL A 172 -14.95 12.88 -5.48
C VAL A 172 -14.30 14.07 -6.18
N GLY A 173 -13.28 14.65 -5.55
CA GLY A 173 -12.53 15.77 -6.09
C GLY A 173 -11.77 15.41 -7.37
N LYS A 174 -11.64 16.38 -8.27
CA LYS A 174 -10.89 16.25 -9.52
C LYS A 174 -9.57 17.02 -9.44
N CYS A 175 -8.48 16.35 -9.77
CA CYS A 175 -7.18 17.00 -9.89
C CYS A 175 -7.11 17.90 -11.13
N ARG A 176 -6.59 19.13 -10.98
CA ARG A 176 -6.44 20.10 -12.07
C ARG A 176 -5.16 19.91 -12.91
N ALA A 177 -4.20 19.16 -12.37
CA ALA A 177 -2.96 18.83 -13.07
C ALA A 177 -3.13 17.59 -13.97
N CYS A 178 -3.99 16.63 -13.61
CA CYS A 178 -4.22 15.39 -14.36
C CYS A 178 -5.71 15.20 -14.73
N HIS A 179 -6.10 14.00 -15.18
CA HIS A 179 -7.48 13.66 -15.51
C HIS A 179 -8.16 12.76 -14.47
N LEU A 180 -7.44 12.31 -13.46
CA LEU A 180 -7.95 11.39 -12.45
C LEU A 180 -8.73 12.13 -11.36
N LYS A 181 -9.65 11.40 -10.74
CA LYS A 181 -10.47 11.83 -9.61
C LYS A 181 -10.07 11.03 -8.37
N GLY A 182 -10.38 11.55 -7.18
CA GLY A 182 -10.11 10.87 -5.90
C GLY A 182 -8.64 10.93 -5.50
N GLY A 183 -8.20 10.10 -4.55
CA GLY A 183 -6.82 10.08 -4.04
C GLY A 183 -6.46 11.27 -3.15
N ALA A 184 -5.18 11.39 -2.77
CA ALA A 184 -4.69 12.44 -1.89
C ALA A 184 -4.65 13.81 -2.60
N LEU A 185 -5.66 14.65 -2.36
CA LEU A 185 -5.82 15.97 -2.97
C LEU A 185 -5.46 17.10 -2.01
N MET A 186 -4.82 18.12 -2.56
CA MET A 186 -4.44 19.36 -1.88
C MET A 186 -5.14 20.55 -2.56
N PRO A 187 -5.50 21.60 -1.80
CA PRO A 187 -6.06 22.81 -2.37
C PRO A 187 -4.99 23.55 -3.20
N SER A 188 -5.44 24.26 -4.22
CA SER A 188 -4.60 25.18 -4.99
C SER A 188 -4.91 26.63 -4.62
N HIS A 189 -4.06 27.56 -5.05
CA HIS A 189 -4.33 29.00 -4.89
C HIS A 189 -5.59 29.49 -5.63
N VAL A 190 -6.11 28.70 -6.58
CA VAL A 190 -7.41 28.97 -7.22
C VAL A 190 -8.51 28.37 -6.35
N PRO A 191 -9.54 29.15 -5.97
CA PRO A 191 -10.67 28.66 -5.19
C PRO A 191 -11.31 27.40 -5.78
N ASN A 192 -11.69 26.47 -4.91
CA ASN A 192 -12.32 25.19 -5.25
C ASN A 192 -11.56 24.37 -6.32
N THR A 193 -10.25 24.51 -6.39
CA THR A 193 -9.40 23.78 -7.34
C THR A 193 -8.42 22.91 -6.58
N TRP A 194 -8.40 21.63 -6.94
CA TRP A 194 -7.67 20.58 -6.23
C TRP A 194 -6.56 20.00 -7.11
N VAL A 195 -5.49 19.53 -6.49
CA VAL A 195 -4.36 18.88 -7.17
C VAL A 195 -3.90 17.69 -6.36
N HIS A 196 -3.61 16.56 -7.00
CA HIS A 196 -3.00 15.44 -6.30
C HIS A 196 -1.67 15.85 -5.67
N MET A 197 -1.42 15.41 -4.44
CA MET A 197 -0.14 15.60 -3.76
C MET A 197 1.02 15.13 -4.63
N SER A 198 0.93 13.92 -5.20
CA SER A 198 1.94 13.40 -6.15
C SER A 198 2.15 14.32 -7.37
N CYS A 199 1.07 14.89 -7.92
CA CYS A 199 1.17 15.78 -9.08
C CYS A 199 1.85 17.08 -8.70
N ALA A 200 1.56 17.63 -7.51
CA ALA A 200 2.20 18.82 -7.00
C ALA A 200 3.70 18.61 -6.74
N ILE A 201 4.09 17.43 -6.24
CA ILE A 201 5.49 17.08 -5.96
C ILE A 201 6.29 16.81 -7.24
N TYR A 202 5.72 16.05 -8.18
CA TYR A 202 6.48 15.49 -9.32
C TYR A 202 6.34 16.26 -10.63
N LEU A 203 5.53 17.33 -10.67
CA LEU A 203 5.55 18.29 -11.77
C LEU A 203 6.38 19.51 -11.36
N PRO A 204 7.51 19.80 -12.01
CA PRO A 204 8.46 20.80 -11.53
C PRO A 204 7.96 22.25 -11.62
N GLU A 205 6.88 22.50 -12.38
CA GLU A 205 6.24 23.81 -12.41
C GLU A 205 5.33 24.07 -11.20
N LEU A 206 4.96 23.04 -10.45
CA LEU A 206 4.12 23.16 -9.27
C LEU A 206 4.96 23.26 -8.01
N TYR A 207 4.48 24.04 -7.06
CA TYR A 207 5.12 24.22 -5.75
C TYR A 207 4.08 24.60 -4.71
N PHE A 208 4.45 24.47 -3.44
CA PHE A 208 3.61 24.82 -2.31
C PHE A 208 3.90 26.25 -1.85
N LEU A 209 2.85 27.04 -1.65
CA LEU A 209 2.91 28.37 -1.06
C LEU A 209 1.73 28.54 -0.11
N HIS A 210 1.99 28.80 1.18
CA HIS A 210 0.96 28.92 2.22
C HIS A 210 -0.05 27.75 2.18
N HIS A 211 0.45 26.51 2.19
CA HIS A 211 -0.33 25.27 2.13
C HIS A 211 -1.16 25.03 0.85
N ASN A 212 -1.02 25.90 -0.16
CA ASN A 212 -1.72 25.79 -1.43
C ASN A 212 -0.77 25.46 -2.58
N VAL A 213 -1.26 24.69 -3.55
CA VAL A 213 -0.53 24.41 -4.79
C VAL A 213 -0.62 25.61 -5.76
N VAL A 214 0.55 26.06 -6.23
CA VAL A 214 0.70 27.17 -7.19
C VAL A 214 1.37 26.66 -8.47
N GLY A 215 1.31 27.43 -9.56
CA GLY A 215 1.99 27.12 -10.83
C GLY A 215 1.14 26.40 -11.88
N LEU A 216 -0.17 26.25 -11.65
CA LEU A 216 -1.10 25.54 -12.56
C LEU A 216 -1.12 26.08 -14.00
N ASP A 217 -0.87 27.37 -14.19
CA ASP A 217 -0.82 28.01 -15.51
C ASP A 217 0.42 27.62 -16.31
N ALA A 218 1.54 27.34 -15.63
CA ALA A 218 2.78 26.91 -16.26
C ALA A 218 2.70 25.47 -16.82
N LEU A 219 1.65 24.71 -16.48
CA LEU A 219 1.40 23.37 -17.03
C LEU A 219 0.92 23.36 -18.50
N LYS A 220 0.64 24.52 -19.12
CA LYS A 220 0.12 24.59 -20.50
C LYS A 220 0.97 23.82 -21.52
N PRO A 221 2.31 23.90 -21.54
CA PRO A 221 3.14 23.12 -22.46
C PRO A 221 3.08 21.62 -22.14
N ARG A 222 3.12 21.26 -20.85
CA ARG A 222 3.08 19.88 -20.36
C ARG A 222 1.83 19.13 -20.79
N ARG A 223 0.68 19.82 -20.88
CA ARG A 223 -0.61 19.23 -21.29
C ARG A 223 -0.66 18.76 -22.74
N LYS A 224 0.23 19.29 -23.60
CA LYS A 224 0.33 18.91 -25.02
C LYS A 224 1.13 17.63 -25.24
N LEU A 225 1.87 17.18 -24.24
CA LEU A 225 2.71 15.99 -24.33
C LEU A 225 1.84 14.72 -24.37
N LYS A 226 2.30 13.70 -25.10
CA LYS A 226 1.62 12.41 -25.22
C LYS A 226 2.21 11.43 -24.20
N CYS A 227 1.39 11.02 -23.22
CA CYS A 227 1.80 10.04 -22.23
C CYS A 227 2.20 8.72 -22.90
N MET A 228 3.39 8.20 -22.59
CA MET A 228 3.90 6.97 -23.17
C MET A 228 3.19 5.71 -22.65
N PHE A 229 2.51 5.76 -21.50
CA PHE A 229 1.79 4.62 -20.94
C PHE A 229 0.38 4.54 -21.52
N CYS A 230 -0.47 5.53 -21.23
CA CYS A 230 -1.86 5.51 -21.72
C CYS A 230 -2.01 5.91 -23.20
N LYS A 231 -0.95 6.39 -23.85
CA LYS A 231 -0.91 6.84 -25.25
C LYS A 231 -1.88 7.99 -25.58
N GLN A 232 -2.42 8.69 -24.59
CA GLN A 232 -3.36 9.79 -24.78
C GLN A 232 -2.67 11.15 -24.58
N PRO A 233 -2.81 12.11 -25.51
CA PRO A 233 -2.50 13.52 -25.26
C PRO A 233 -3.66 14.21 -24.54
N ASN A 234 -3.45 15.44 -24.03
CA ASN A 234 -4.48 16.32 -23.48
C ASN A 234 -5.28 15.76 -22.29
N LYS A 235 -4.81 14.70 -21.62
CA LYS A 235 -5.39 14.13 -20.40
C LYS A 235 -4.71 14.64 -19.11
N GLY A 236 -4.03 15.77 -19.19
CA GLY A 236 -3.28 16.32 -18.06
C GLY A 236 -1.85 16.65 -18.41
N ALA A 237 -1.13 17.21 -17.45
CA ALA A 237 0.28 17.53 -17.57
C ALA A 237 1.13 16.26 -17.43
N CYS A 238 2.13 16.12 -18.31
CA CYS A 238 3.10 15.03 -18.23
C CYS A 238 4.41 15.48 -17.58
N ALA A 239 4.96 14.64 -16.69
CA ALA A 239 6.39 14.65 -16.39
C ALA A 239 7.18 14.13 -17.61
N GLN A 240 8.48 14.40 -17.65
CA GLN A 240 9.37 13.96 -18.72
C GLN A 240 10.57 13.23 -18.14
N CYS A 241 11.06 12.26 -18.90
CA CYS A 241 12.29 11.55 -18.57
C CYS A 241 13.46 12.54 -18.47
N ALA A 242 14.23 12.44 -17.40
CA ALA A 242 15.39 13.29 -17.16
C ALA A 242 16.65 12.85 -17.94
N HIS A 243 16.61 11.69 -18.62
CA HIS A 243 17.75 11.25 -19.42
C HIS A 243 18.02 12.23 -20.57
N PRO A 244 19.27 12.67 -20.79
CA PRO A 244 19.59 13.63 -21.85
C PRO A 244 19.04 13.20 -23.21
N LYS A 245 18.40 14.15 -23.91
CA LYS A 245 17.80 13.96 -25.25
C LYS A 245 16.61 12.99 -25.30
N CYS A 246 16.18 12.40 -24.18
CA CYS A 246 14.98 11.58 -24.15
C CYS A 246 13.73 12.47 -24.17
N THR A 247 12.80 12.17 -25.08
CA THR A 247 11.53 12.90 -25.20
C THR A 247 10.36 12.15 -24.57
N ALA A 248 10.61 11.02 -23.90
CA ALA A 248 9.59 10.25 -23.22
C ALA A 248 8.89 11.10 -22.16
N SER A 249 7.55 11.04 -22.16
CA SER A 249 6.70 11.81 -21.27
C SER A 249 5.57 10.93 -20.75
N TYR A 250 5.07 11.22 -19.55
CA TYR A 250 4.02 10.44 -18.91
C TYR A 250 3.30 11.28 -17.86
N HIS A 251 2.00 11.04 -17.67
CA HIS A 251 1.33 11.57 -16.49
C HIS A 251 1.96 10.97 -15.24
N VAL A 252 2.10 11.75 -14.18
CA VAL A 252 2.66 11.31 -12.90
C VAL A 252 2.03 10.01 -12.43
N GLN A 253 0.70 9.97 -12.36
CA GLN A 253 -0.06 8.80 -11.91
C GLN A 253 0.12 7.58 -12.83
N CYS A 254 0.13 7.77 -14.15
CA CYS A 254 0.45 6.66 -15.07
C CYS A 254 1.87 6.13 -14.85
N ALA A 255 2.83 7.01 -14.55
CA ALA A 255 4.22 6.63 -14.33
C ALA A 255 4.35 5.78 -13.07
N LEU A 256 3.75 6.26 -11.96
CA LEU A 256 3.68 5.54 -10.69
C LEU A 256 3.04 4.15 -10.84
N GLU A 257 1.89 4.07 -11.51
CA GLU A 257 1.19 2.81 -11.80
C GLU A 257 2.06 1.81 -12.57
N HIS A 258 2.93 2.31 -13.45
CA HIS A 258 3.84 1.51 -14.27
C HIS A 258 5.26 1.39 -13.66
N GLY A 259 5.41 1.68 -12.37
CA GLY A 259 6.64 1.46 -11.61
C GLY A 259 7.77 2.45 -11.89
N VAL A 260 7.47 3.62 -12.47
CA VAL A 260 8.46 4.70 -12.59
C VAL A 260 8.66 5.35 -11.23
N THR A 261 9.92 5.36 -10.79
CA THR A 261 10.34 6.01 -9.55
C THR A 261 10.73 7.48 -9.81
N PHE A 262 10.43 8.32 -8.83
CA PHE A 262 10.84 9.73 -8.80
C PHE A 262 11.91 9.89 -7.72
N HIS A 263 13.05 10.45 -8.09
CA HIS A 263 14.21 10.63 -7.23
C HIS A 263 14.40 12.10 -6.89
N ASP A 264 14.58 12.41 -5.61
CA ASP A 264 14.97 13.75 -5.19
C ASP A 264 16.38 14.07 -5.71
N THR A 265 16.47 15.18 -6.43
CA THR A 265 17.72 15.71 -7.00
C THR A 265 18.25 16.90 -6.20
N SER A 266 17.42 17.49 -5.35
CA SER A 266 17.81 18.61 -4.49
C SER A 266 18.46 18.16 -3.19
N GLY A 267 18.17 16.94 -2.73
CA GLY A 267 18.50 16.46 -1.38
C GLY A 267 17.70 17.14 -0.27
N THR A 268 16.74 18.02 -0.63
CA THR A 268 15.88 18.79 0.28
C THR A 268 14.40 18.46 0.12
N GLY A 269 14.05 17.49 -0.73
CA GLY A 269 12.68 17.14 -1.06
C GLY A 269 11.95 18.18 -1.92
N THR A 270 12.67 19.07 -2.59
CA THR A 270 12.08 20.20 -3.34
C THR A 270 12.10 20.02 -4.86
N SER A 271 12.92 19.11 -5.40
CA SER A 271 13.01 18.85 -6.84
C SER A 271 13.19 17.38 -7.14
N TYR A 272 12.24 16.80 -7.88
CA TYR A 272 12.25 15.39 -8.24
C TYR A 272 12.45 15.19 -9.74
N THR A 273 13.15 14.12 -10.11
CA THR A 273 13.30 13.68 -11.50
C THR A 273 13.01 12.20 -11.65
N SER A 274 12.62 11.79 -12.86
CA SER A 274 12.27 10.40 -13.15
C SER A 274 12.91 9.95 -14.46
N LEU A 275 13.15 8.64 -14.58
CA LEU A 275 13.67 8.02 -15.79
C LEU A 275 12.60 7.11 -16.38
N CYS A 276 12.41 7.14 -17.71
CA CYS A 276 11.50 6.21 -18.37
C CYS A 276 12.04 4.77 -18.30
N PRO A 277 11.20 3.75 -18.53
CA PRO A 277 11.63 2.35 -18.44
C PRO A 277 12.86 1.97 -19.27
N THR A 278 13.11 2.66 -20.38
CA THR A 278 14.30 2.46 -21.23
C THR A 278 15.59 3.02 -20.64
N HIS A 279 15.50 3.95 -19.69
CA HIS A 279 16.62 4.62 -19.03
C HIS A 279 16.65 4.40 -17.52
N HIS A 280 15.73 3.61 -16.98
CA HIS A 280 15.73 3.25 -15.57
C HIS A 280 16.97 2.40 -15.29
N LEU A 281 17.87 2.93 -14.46
CA LEU A 281 19.01 2.15 -13.97
C LEU A 281 18.43 0.96 -13.20
N ARG A 282 18.66 -0.28 -13.67
CA ARG A 282 18.47 -1.44 -12.81
C ARG A 282 19.33 -1.18 -11.57
N ARG A 283 18.70 -1.07 -10.39
CA ARG A 283 19.42 -1.03 -9.11
C ARG A 283 20.46 -2.16 -9.15
N PRO A 284 21.78 -1.90 -8.97
CA PRO A 284 22.71 -2.99 -8.75
C PRO A 284 22.18 -3.75 -7.54
N LEU A 285 22.00 -5.08 -7.67
CA LEU A 285 21.73 -5.93 -6.52
C LEU A 285 22.76 -5.59 -5.42
N PRO A 286 22.37 -5.56 -4.14
CA PRO A 286 23.31 -5.26 -3.07
C PRO A 286 24.51 -6.21 -3.17
N LEU A 287 25.71 -5.62 -3.20
CA LEU A 287 26.99 -6.32 -3.17
C LEU A 287 27.13 -7.01 -1.81
N ASN A 288 26.47 -8.16 -1.63
CA ASN A 288 26.85 -9.13 -0.62
C ASN A 288 26.29 -10.51 -0.93
N GLN A 289 26.83 -11.13 -1.97
CA GLN A 289 27.00 -12.58 -2.03
C GLN A 289 28.28 -12.83 -2.82
N VAL A 290 29.37 -13.02 -2.08
CA VAL A 290 30.61 -13.59 -2.60
C VAL A 290 30.27 -15.01 -3.04
N ILE A 291 29.93 -15.20 -4.31
CA ILE A 291 29.98 -16.52 -4.94
C ILE A 291 31.37 -16.61 -5.58
N LEU A 292 32.27 -17.29 -4.89
CA LEU A 292 33.55 -17.71 -5.46
C LEU A 292 33.25 -18.68 -6.60
N THR A 293 33.28 -18.20 -7.84
CA THR A 293 33.34 -19.10 -9.00
C THR A 293 34.78 -19.56 -9.20
N PRO A 294 35.06 -20.87 -9.29
CA PRO A 294 36.40 -21.37 -9.52
C PRO A 294 36.96 -20.89 -10.86
N LYS A 295 38.20 -20.39 -10.85
CA LYS A 295 38.93 -19.88 -12.01
C LYS A 295 39.16 -21.03 -13.02
N PRO A 296 38.77 -20.90 -14.30
CA PRO A 296 39.14 -21.87 -15.32
C PRO A 296 40.65 -21.78 -15.64
N PRO A 297 41.30 -22.91 -15.98
CA PRO A 297 42.74 -22.96 -16.23
C PRO A 297 43.12 -22.14 -17.47
N THR A 298 44.10 -21.27 -17.31
CA THR A 298 44.71 -20.50 -18.41
C THR A 298 45.47 -21.41 -19.37
N PRO A 299 45.20 -21.38 -20.69
CA PRO A 299 46.09 -21.95 -21.68
C PRO A 299 47.34 -21.07 -21.77
N GLY A 300 48.50 -21.65 -21.46
CA GLY A 300 49.77 -21.04 -21.80
C GLY A 300 49.96 -21.05 -23.31
N ASN A 301 50.49 -19.95 -23.85
CA ASN A 301 51.51 -20.13 -24.87
C ASN A 301 52.50 -18.98 -24.92
N SER A 302 53.75 -19.41 -25.05
CA SER A 302 54.96 -18.64 -24.97
C SER A 302 55.07 -17.59 -26.06
N ALA A 303 55.65 -16.46 -25.67
CA ALA A 303 56.25 -15.52 -26.61
C ALA A 303 57.36 -16.22 -27.41
N ALA A 304 57.41 -15.96 -28.71
CA ALA A 304 58.66 -15.94 -29.46
C ALA A 304 58.55 -14.86 -30.54
N GLN A 305 59.34 -13.81 -30.35
CA GLN A 305 59.58 -12.74 -31.31
C GLN A 305 60.38 -13.24 -32.51
N ARG A 306 60.07 -12.66 -33.68
CA ARG A 306 60.95 -12.27 -34.81
C ARG A 306 61.88 -13.34 -35.40
N VAL A 307 61.67 -13.61 -36.69
CA VAL A 307 62.62 -13.27 -37.78
C VAL A 307 61.81 -12.77 -38.97
#